data_AF-A0A2F0A427-F1
#
_entry.id   AF-A0A2F0A427-F1
#
_cell.length_a   1.000
_cell.length_b   1.000
_cell.length_c   1.000
_cell.angle_alpha   90.00
_cell.angle_beta   90.00
_cell.angle_gamma   90.00
#
_symmetry.space_group_name_H-M   'P 1'
#
loop_
_entity.id
_entity.type
_entity.pdbx_description
1 polymer ?
#
loop_
_entity_poly.entity_id
_entity_poly.type
_entity_poly.pdbx_seq_one_letter_code
_entity_poly.pdbx_strand_id
1 'polypeptide(L)'
;MIVSKSDPQGCFVNAGLAILAFLFYAIGYVASAFIGPALIIASLSNSSLTFFLWGIIPFLIAGTLLRIAQAINSGNYEKIGDLKFWMGKDKTFKI
;
A
#
# COMPACT_ATOMS: atom_id res chain seq x y z
N MET A 1 23.33 7.05 33.43
CA MET A 1 23.16 6.25 32.19
C MET A 1 21.78 5.60 32.26
N ILE A 2 20.82 6.05 31.46
CA ILE A 2 19.52 5.39 31.36
C ILE A 2 19.77 4.16 30.50
N VAL A 3 19.84 2.99 31.13
CA VAL A 3 19.92 1.70 30.43
C VAL A 3 18.59 1.54 29.70
N SER A 4 18.59 1.83 28.39
CA SER A 4 17.50 1.46 27.49
C SER A 4 17.34 -0.05 27.62
N LYS A 5 16.25 -0.49 28.26
CA LYS A 5 15.83 -1.89 28.18
C LYS A 5 15.59 -2.17 26.70
N SER A 6 16.35 -3.10 26.13
CA SER A 6 16.03 -3.68 24.84
C SER A 6 14.58 -4.13 24.87
N ASP A 7 13.76 -3.62 23.97
CA ASP A 7 12.33 -3.94 23.87
C ASP A 7 12.13 -4.97 22.74
N PRO A 8 12.38 -6.27 23.01
CA PRO A 8 12.33 -7.31 21.98
C PRO A 8 10.96 -7.40 21.34
N GLN A 9 9.89 -7.09 22.08
CA GLN A 9 8.52 -7.11 21.58
C GLN A 9 8.29 -6.04 20.51
N GLY A 10 8.84 -4.83 20.70
CA GLY A 10 8.84 -3.78 19.67
C GLY A 10 9.64 -4.18 18.41
N CYS A 11 10.73 -4.92 18.57
CA CYS A 11 11.51 -5.44 17.44
C CYS A 11 10.72 -6.47 16.61
N PHE A 12 10.02 -7.40 17.26
CA PHE A 12 9.17 -8.38 16.57
C PHE A 12 8.00 -7.73 15.84
N VAL A 13 7.35 -6.73 16.46
CA VAL A 13 6.25 -5.98 15.83
C VAL A 13 6.76 -5.23 14.59
N ASN A 14 7.91 -4.55 14.68
CA ASN A 14 8.51 -3.84 13.56
C ASN A 14 8.95 -4.79 12.41
N ALA A 15 9.52 -5.95 12.74
CA ALA A 15 9.88 -6.96 11.76
C ALA A 15 8.63 -7.53 11.05
N GLY A 16 7.56 -7.82 11.80
CA GLY A 16 6.28 -8.25 11.24
C GLY A 16 5.66 -7.19 10.33
N LEU A 17 5.73 -5.92 10.73
CA LEU A 17 5.24 -4.80 9.93
C LEU A 17 6.04 -4.64 8.63
N ALA A 18 7.37 -4.79 8.68
CA ALA A 18 8.22 -4.72 7.50
C ALA A 18 7.93 -5.84 6.49
N ILE A 19 7.72 -7.08 6.97
CA ILE A 19 7.31 -8.21 6.12
C ILE A 19 5.94 -7.92 5.48
N LEU A 20 5.00 -7.38 6.26
CA LEU A 20 3.68 -7.02 5.75
C LEU A 20 3.75 -5.90 4.70
N ALA A 21 4.57 -4.88 4.92
CA ALA A 21 4.82 -3.81 3.96
C ALA A 21 5.41 -4.34 2.65
N PHE A 22 6.34 -5.29 2.73
CA PHE A 22 6.91 -5.95 1.55
C PHE A 22 5.84 -6.70 0.75
N LEU A 23 4.98 -7.47 1.41
CA LEU A 23 3.86 -8.17 0.76
C LEU A 23 2.90 -7.18 0.08
N PHE A 24 2.53 -6.08 0.76
CA PHE A 24 1.67 -5.06 0.18
C PHE A 24 2.31 -4.35 -1.02
N TYR A 25 3.62 -4.10 -0.97
CA TYR A 25 4.35 -3.54 -2.10
C TYR A 25 4.36 -4.50 -3.29
N ALA A 26 4.65 -5.78 -3.07
CA ALA A 26 4.67 -6.79 -4.11
C ALA A 26 3.29 -6.97 -4.76
N ILE A 27 2.24 -7.12 -3.96
CA ILE A 27 0.86 -7.28 -4.44
C ILE A 27 0.40 -6.01 -5.17
N GLY A 28 0.64 -4.83 -4.60
CA GLY A 28 0.29 -3.56 -5.21
C GLY A 28 1.01 -3.34 -6.55
N TYR A 29 2.29 -3.69 -6.63
CA TYR A 29 3.05 -3.62 -7.87
C TYR A 29 2.47 -4.57 -8.93
N VAL A 30 2.20 -5.83 -8.58
CA VAL A 30 1.64 -6.80 -9.54
C VAL A 30 0.25 -6.35 -10.05
N ALA A 31 -0.60 -5.88 -9.14
CA ALA A 31 -1.93 -5.40 -9.47
C ALA A 31 -1.91 -4.18 -10.40
N SER A 32 -1.00 -3.22 -10.17
CA SER A 32 -0.91 -1.99 -10.97
C SER A 32 -0.10 -2.14 -12.26
N ALA A 33 0.95 -2.97 -12.29
CA ALA A 33 1.83 -3.11 -13.44
C ALA A 33 1.35 -4.16 -14.45
N PHE A 34 0.60 -5.19 -13.99
CA PHE A 34 0.19 -6.30 -14.85
C PHE A 34 -1.33 -6.44 -14.94
N ILE A 35 -2.01 -6.65 -13.80
CA ILE A 35 -3.44 -7.01 -13.80
C ILE A 35 -4.32 -5.86 -14.34
N GLY A 36 -4.15 -4.65 -13.78
CA GLY A 36 -4.89 -3.47 -14.21
C GLY A 36 -4.71 -3.16 -15.71
N PRO A 37 -3.46 -3.02 -16.20
CA PRO A 37 -3.20 -2.78 -17.61
C PRO A 37 -3.73 -3.88 -18.53
N ALA A 38 -3.57 -5.16 -18.17
CA ALA A 38 -4.08 -6.27 -18.97
C ALA A 38 -5.61 -6.22 -19.12
N LEU A 39 -6.33 -5.89 -18.04
CA LEU A 39 -7.80 -5.75 -18.08
C LEU A 39 -8.24 -4.52 -18.86
N ILE A 40 -7.52 -3.39 -18.75
CA ILE A 40 -7.80 -2.20 -19.58
C ILE A 40 -7.56 -2.50 -21.06
N ILE A 41 -6.45 -3.15 -21.42
CA ILE A 41 -6.19 -3.54 -22.81
C ILE A 41 -7.26 -4.52 -23.31
N ALA A 42 -7.63 -5.51 -22.51
CA ALA A 42 -8.71 -6.43 -22.85
C ALA A 42 -10.07 -5.71 -23.01
N SER A 43 -10.31 -4.65 -22.24
CA SER A 43 -11.52 -3.83 -22.36
C SER A 43 -11.62 -3.11 -23.71
N LEU A 44 -10.49 -2.66 -24.26
CA LEU A 44 -10.41 -2.00 -25.57
C LEU A 44 -10.66 -3.01 -26.70
N SER A 45 -10.07 -4.20 -26.62
CA SER A 45 -10.26 -5.24 -27.62
C SER A 45 -11.70 -5.80 -27.65
N ASN A 46 -12.39 -5.78 -26.51
CA ASN A 46 -13.75 -6.33 -26.38
C ASN A 46 -14.84 -5.26 -26.27
N SER A 47 -14.50 -3.97 -26.39
CA SER A 47 -15.43 -2.83 -26.19
C SER A 47 -16.31 -2.97 -24.93
N SER A 48 -15.74 -3.45 -23.83
CA SER A 48 -16.47 -3.85 -22.64
C SER A 48 -16.21 -2.90 -21.47
N LEU A 49 -17.24 -2.16 -21.07
CA LEU A 49 -17.21 -1.29 -19.88
C LEU A 49 -16.91 -2.10 -18.61
N THR A 50 -17.41 -3.34 -18.53
CA THR A 50 -17.18 -4.22 -17.38
C THR A 50 -15.70 -4.50 -17.19
N PHE A 51 -14.96 -4.85 -18.26
CA PHE A 51 -13.51 -5.07 -18.15
C PHE A 51 -12.74 -3.79 -17.83
N PHE A 52 -13.19 -2.64 -18.32
CA PHE A 52 -12.59 -1.35 -17.98
C PHE A 52 -12.71 -1.05 -16.47
N LEU A 53 -13.91 -1.23 -15.90
CA LEU A 53 -14.14 -1.06 -14.47
C LEU A 53 -13.34 -2.06 -13.64
N TRP A 54 -13.29 -3.32 -14.06
CA TRP A 54 -12.45 -4.34 -13.43
C TRP A 54 -10.96 -4.07 -13.58
N GLY A 55 -10.53 -3.31 -14.59
CA GLY A 55 -9.15 -2.84 -14.72
C GLY A 55 -8.80 -1.69 -13.79
N ILE A 56 -9.75 -0.80 -13.48
CA ILE A 56 -9.57 0.33 -12.53
C ILE A 56 -9.45 -0.17 -11.09
N ILE A 57 -10.24 -1.16 -10.69
CA ILE A 57 -10.26 -1.69 -9.32
C ILE A 57 -8.84 -2.11 -8.82
N PRO A 58 -8.04 -2.87 -9.58
CA PRO A 58 -6.65 -3.19 -9.26
C PRO A 58 -5.77 -1.96 -9.00
N PHE A 59 -5.95 -0.85 -9.72
CA PHE A 59 -5.18 0.38 -9.48
C PHE A 59 -5.57 1.04 -8.15
N LEU A 60 -6.86 1.04 -7.81
CA LEU A 60 -7.34 1.58 -6.53
C LEU A 60 -6.82 0.76 -5.35
N ILE A 61 -6.89 -0.57 -5.47
CA ILE A 61 -6.36 -1.49 -4.45
C ILE A 61 -4.83 -1.33 -4.35
N ALA A 62 -4.12 -1.31 -5.48
CA ALA A 62 -2.67 -1.12 -5.51
C ALA A 62 -2.25 0.20 -4.86
N GLY A 63 -2.90 1.31 -5.19
CA GLY A 63 -2.62 2.61 -4.60
C GLY A 63 -2.84 2.61 -3.08
N THR A 64 -3.90 1.94 -2.60
CA THR A 64 -4.20 1.78 -1.17
C THR A 64 -3.10 0.97 -0.47
N LEU A 65 -2.73 -0.19 -1.02
CA LEU A 65 -1.68 -1.06 -0.48
C LEU A 65 -0.31 -0.38 -0.45
N LEU A 66 0.05 0.33 -1.52
CA LEU A 66 1.30 1.09 -1.59
C LEU A 66 1.34 2.20 -0.53
N ARG A 67 0.22 2.90 -0.30
CA ARG A 67 0.15 3.95 0.73
C ARG A 67 0.31 3.38 2.14
N ILE A 68 -0.26 2.20 2.39
CA ILE A 68 -0.08 1.48 3.66
C ILE A 68 1.38 1.04 3.83
N ALA A 69 1.99 0.45 2.78
CA ALA A 69 3.39 0.03 2.81
C ALA A 69 4.34 1.21 3.05
N GLN A 70 4.08 2.35 2.41
CA GLN A 70 4.83 3.59 2.65
C GLN A 70 4.65 4.07 4.08
N ALA A 71 3.43 4.06 4.64
CA ALA A 71 3.20 4.49 6.02
C ALA A 71 3.95 3.63 7.04
N ILE A 72 4.00 2.32 6.82
CA ILE A 72 4.78 1.37 7.62
C ILE A 72 6.27 1.68 7.51
N ASN A 73 6.82 1.81 6.30
CA ASN A 73 8.24 2.09 6.09
C ASN A 73 8.68 3.44 6.69
N SER A 74 7.78 4.44 6.71
CA SER A 74 8.04 5.74 7.32
C SER A 74 7.86 5.76 8.84
N GLY A 75 7.55 4.62 9.49
CA GLY A 75 7.26 4.54 10.92
C GLY A 75 5.99 5.28 11.36
N ASN A 76 5.13 5.65 10.41
CA ASN A 76 3.89 6.40 10.63
C ASN A 76 2.64 5.51 10.53
N TYR A 77 2.77 4.19 10.77
CA TYR A 77 1.67 3.23 10.62
C TYR A 77 0.48 3.51 11.53
N GLU A 78 0.69 4.15 12.68
CA GLU A 78 -0.39 4.58 13.59
C GLU A 78 -1.37 5.54 12.91
N LYS A 79 -0.93 6.28 11.87
CA LYS A 79 -1.77 7.21 11.12
C LYS A 79 -2.67 6.54 10.08
N ILE A 80 -2.49 5.24 9.80
CA ILE A 80 -3.32 4.50 8.84
C ILE A 80 -4.80 4.51 9.25
N GLY A 81 -5.09 4.59 10.55
CA GLY A 81 -6.46 4.69 11.08
C GLY A 81 -7.09 6.09 11.00
N ASP A 82 -6.32 7.14 10.68
CA ASP A 82 -6.82 8.52 10.62
C ASP A 82 -7.40 8.83 9.23
N LEU A 83 -8.59 9.43 9.19
CA LEU A 83 -9.19 9.92 7.95
C LEU A 83 -8.30 10.94 7.23
N LYS A 84 -7.53 11.75 7.98
CA LYS A 84 -6.61 12.77 7.43
C LYS A 84 -5.49 12.16 6.59
N PHE A 85 -5.02 10.97 6.96
CA PHE A 85 -4.04 10.20 6.20
C PHE A 85 -4.57 9.83 4.82
N TRP A 86 -5.81 9.34 4.76
CA TRP A 86 -6.46 8.96 3.51
C TRP A 86 -6.81 10.16 2.63
N MET A 87 -7.13 11.30 3.24
CA MET A 87 -7.35 12.57 2.53
C MET A 87 -6.07 13.21 1.98
N GLY A 88 -4.87 12.67 2.28
CA GLY A 88 -3.60 13.26 1.86
C GLY A 88 -3.33 14.65 2.45
N LYS A 89 -4.02 15.01 3.53
CA LYS A 89 -3.86 16.30 4.22
C LYS A 89 -2.65 16.29 5.14
N ASP A 90 -2.19 15.12 5.56
CA ASP A 90 -0.89 14.97 6.18
C ASP A 90 0.21 15.00 5.11
N LYS A 91 1.21 15.86 5.30
CA LYS A 91 2.45 15.91 4.50
C LYS A 91 3.36 14.69 4.81
N THR A 92 2.76 13.52 5.04
CA THR A 92 3.41 12.33 5.62
C THR A 92 4.37 11.62 4.68
N PHE A 93 4.37 11.99 3.40
CA PHE A 93 5.26 11.41 2.39
C PHE A 93 6.05 12.54 1.71
N LYS A 94 6.99 13.14 2.45
CA LYS A 94 8.15 13.76 1.80
C LYS A 94 9.04 12.61 1.34
N ILE A 95 9.12 12.44 0.03
CA ILE A 95 10.18 11.65 -0.63
C ILE A 95 11.51 12.37 -0.39
#